data_AF-W7YVZ9-F1
#
_entry.id   AF-W7YVZ9-F1
#
_cell.length_a   1.000
_cell.length_b   1.000
_cell.length_c   1.000
_cell.angle_alpha   90.00
_cell.angle_beta   90.00
_cell.angle_gamma   90.00
#
_symmetry.space_group_name_H-M   'P 1'
#
loop_
_entity.id
_entity.type
_entity.pdbx_description
1 polymer ?
#
loop_
_entity_poly.entity_id
_entity_poly.type
_entity_poly.pdbx_seq_one_letter_code
_entity_poly.pdbx_strand_id
1 'polypeptide(L)'
;MLRPQMGFLEPWIPETSKTFLEELHKELSENHILYGADLVVIARREDRDDVLFQFKSNPDKCVQVHLTWRMDKEIDSSWPKTREYNSFNDWFKEVMLIDNKEYEE
;
A
#
# COMPACT_ATOMS: atom_id res chain seq x y z
N MET A 1 25.73 -10.38 7.96
CA MET A 1 25.11 -9.37 7.08
C MET A 1 24.10 -8.64 7.94
N LEU A 2 24.34 -7.39 8.28
CA LEU A 2 23.47 -6.64 9.18
C LEU A 2 23.44 -5.19 8.72
N ARG A 3 22.24 -4.74 8.34
CA ARG A 3 21.63 -3.47 8.73
C ARG A 3 20.20 -3.44 8.15
N PRO A 4 19.16 -3.73 8.95
CA PRO A 4 17.84 -3.25 8.63
C PRO A 4 17.90 -1.73 8.79
N GLN A 5 17.85 -0.98 7.69
CA GLN A 5 17.60 0.45 7.77
C GLN A 5 16.13 0.63 8.14
N MET A 6 15.89 0.62 9.46
CA MET A 6 14.72 1.13 10.18
C MET A 6 13.61 1.69 9.26
N GLY A 7 12.67 0.84 8.84
CA GLY A 7 11.55 1.23 8.00
C GLY A 7 10.70 0.05 7.54
N PHE A 8 11.27 -0.80 6.68
CA PHE A 8 10.58 -1.94 6.07
C PHE A 8 11.50 -3.16 5.96
N LEU A 9 10.94 -4.37 6.00
CA LEU A 9 11.63 -5.65 5.81
C LEU A 9 11.26 -6.19 4.42
N GLU A 10 12.18 -6.89 3.77
CA GLU A 10 11.91 -7.59 2.51
C GLU A 10 10.65 -8.47 2.65
N PRO A 11 9.75 -8.50 1.65
CA PRO A 11 9.86 -7.90 0.31
C PRO A 11 9.36 -6.45 0.22
N TRP A 12 9.11 -5.77 1.34
CA TRP A 12 8.67 -4.38 1.34
C TRP A 12 9.85 -3.42 1.22
N ILE A 13 9.79 -2.57 0.21
CA ILE A 13 10.81 -1.56 -0.06
C ILE A 13 10.21 -0.14 0.09
N PRO A 14 10.95 0.81 0.69
CA PRO A 14 10.51 2.20 0.77
C PRO A 14 10.24 2.77 -0.64
N GLU A 15 9.11 3.45 -0.79
CA GLU A 15 8.71 4.05 -2.06
C GLU A 15 8.03 5.39 -1.81
N THR A 16 8.31 6.38 -2.65
CA THR A 16 7.73 7.74 -2.57
C THR A 16 7.28 8.29 -3.93
N SER A 17 7.41 7.48 -4.99
CA SER A 17 7.03 7.85 -6.33
C SER A 17 5.55 8.17 -6.44
N LYS A 18 5.25 9.32 -7.07
CA LYS A 18 3.87 9.74 -7.35
C LYS A 18 3.18 8.84 -8.37
N THR A 19 3.92 8.05 -9.14
CA THR A 19 3.36 7.16 -10.17
C THR A 19 2.32 6.20 -9.57
N PHE A 20 2.60 5.59 -8.41
CA PHE A 20 1.63 4.70 -7.78
C PHE A 20 0.37 5.42 -7.27
N LEU A 21 0.51 6.68 -6.84
CA LEU A 21 -0.63 7.51 -6.46
C LEU A 21 -1.48 7.89 -7.69
N GLU A 22 -0.83 8.19 -8.80
CA GLU A 22 -1.49 8.48 -10.07
C GLU A 22 -2.21 7.24 -10.62
N GLU A 23 -1.61 6.05 -10.55
CA GLU A 23 -2.26 4.79 -10.93
C GLU A 23 -3.43 4.46 -10.02
N LEU A 24 -3.27 4.61 -8.70
CA LEU A 24 -4.38 4.48 -7.75
C LEU A 24 -5.56 5.38 -8.18
N HIS A 25 -5.33 6.66 -8.45
CA HIS A 25 -6.40 7.58 -8.87
C HIS A 25 -7.06 7.21 -10.20
N LYS A 26 -6.36 6.53 -11.12
CA LYS A 26 -6.94 6.05 -12.38
C LYS A 26 -7.86 4.86 -12.17
N GLU A 27 -7.48 3.95 -11.28
CA GLU A 27 -8.25 2.73 -10.98
C GLU A 27 -9.44 2.99 -10.05
N LEU A 28 -9.36 4.01 -9.20
CA LEU A 28 -10.42 4.35 -8.25
C LEU A 28 -11.73 4.73 -8.96
N SER A 29 -12.80 4.00 -8.62
CA SER A 29 -14.16 4.41 -8.91
C SER A 29 -14.63 5.51 -7.94
N GLU A 30 -15.62 6.31 -8.35
CA GLU A 30 -16.17 7.41 -7.52
C GLU A 30 -16.85 6.92 -6.23
N ASN A 31 -17.22 5.63 -6.18
CA ASN A 31 -17.83 4.99 -5.02
C ASN A 31 -16.80 4.30 -4.10
N HIS A 32 -15.51 4.34 -4.44
CA HIS A 32 -14.48 3.68 -3.67
C HIS A 32 -14.13 4.47 -2.40
N ILE A 33 -13.81 3.78 -1.30
CA ILE A 33 -13.53 4.39 0.01
C ILE A 33 -12.34 5.38 0.00
N LEU A 34 -11.37 5.16 -0.90
CA LEU A 34 -10.21 6.03 -1.08
C LEU A 34 -10.43 7.16 -2.09
N TYR A 35 -11.61 7.26 -2.71
CA TYR A 35 -11.89 8.33 -3.66
C TYR A 35 -11.84 9.69 -2.96
N GLY A 36 -10.91 10.56 -3.37
CA GLY A 36 -10.68 11.86 -2.76
C GLY A 36 -9.87 11.83 -1.46
N ALA A 37 -9.31 10.69 -1.04
CA ALA A 37 -8.43 10.61 0.11
C ALA A 37 -7.06 11.23 -0.18
N ASP A 38 -6.53 12.03 0.76
CA ASP A 38 -5.20 12.63 0.61
C ASP A 38 -4.12 11.67 1.13
N LEU A 39 -3.49 10.96 0.20
CA LEU A 39 -2.55 9.87 0.47
C LEU A 39 -1.12 10.19 0.00
N VAL A 40 -0.14 9.54 0.62
CA VAL A 40 1.25 9.46 0.14
C VAL A 40 1.70 8.01 0.08
N VAL A 41 2.50 7.67 -0.92
CA VAL A 41 3.16 6.36 -1.00
C VAL A 41 4.29 6.35 0.02
N ILE A 42 4.39 5.26 0.80
CA ILE A 42 5.46 5.07 1.79
C ILE A 42 6.26 3.78 1.58
N ALA A 43 5.66 2.76 0.95
CA ALA A 43 6.34 1.54 0.56
C ALA A 43 5.62 0.84 -0.58
N ARG A 44 6.33 -0.02 -1.29
CA ARG A 44 5.76 -1.01 -2.20
C ARG A 44 6.36 -2.37 -1.92
N ARG A 45 5.62 -3.41 -2.26
CA ARG A 45 6.13 -4.76 -2.27
C ARG A 45 6.88 -5.00 -3.59
N GLU A 46 8.01 -5.71 -3.56
CA GLU A 46 8.83 -5.91 -4.76
C GLU A 46 8.36 -7.07 -5.65
N ASP A 47 7.74 -8.10 -5.06
CA ASP A 47 7.31 -9.34 -5.71
C ASP A 47 5.81 -9.33 -6.09
N ARG A 48 5.06 -8.30 -5.68
CA ARG A 48 3.62 -8.14 -5.94
C ARG A 48 3.26 -6.69 -6.17
N ASP A 49 2.11 -6.46 -6.80
CA ASP A 49 1.53 -5.13 -7.05
C ASP A 49 0.88 -4.49 -5.82
N ASP A 50 1.36 -4.83 -4.63
CA ASP A 50 0.92 -4.27 -3.37
C ASP A 50 1.69 -2.99 -3.03
N VAL A 51 0.95 -1.93 -2.71
CA VAL A 51 1.50 -0.62 -2.37
C VAL A 51 0.90 -0.16 -1.06
N LEU A 52 1.77 0.36 -0.18
CA LEU A 52 1.37 0.95 1.10
C LEU A 52 1.31 2.47 0.98
N PHE A 53 0.15 3.00 1.29
CA PHE A 53 -0.12 4.43 1.37
C PHE A 53 -0.37 4.86 2.80
N GLN A 54 -0.09 6.12 3.11
CA GLN A 54 -0.34 6.75 4.39
C GLN A 54 -1.24 7.98 4.21
N PHE A 55 -2.17 8.19 5.13
CA PHE A 55 -3.04 9.36 5.09
C PHE A 55 -2.27 10.61 5.53
N LYS A 56 -2.28 11.65 4.71
CA LYS A 56 -1.63 12.93 5.08
C LYS A 56 -2.30 13.60 6.28
N SER A 57 -3.62 13.43 6.39
CA SER A 57 -4.41 13.98 7.51
C SER A 57 -4.20 13.22 8.82
N ASN A 58 -3.77 11.95 8.75
CA ASN A 58 -3.51 11.12 9.91
C ASN A 58 -2.35 10.16 9.63
N PRO A 59 -1.10 10.54 9.98
CA PRO A 59 0.08 9.73 9.74
C PRO A 59 0.08 8.37 10.45
N ASP A 60 -0.73 8.17 11.49
CA ASP A 60 -0.82 6.86 12.13
C ASP A 60 -1.55 5.86 11.22
N LYS A 61 -2.50 6.33 10.40
CA LYS A 61 -3.29 5.48 9.51
C LYS A 61 -2.56 5.21 8.21
N CYS A 62 -2.60 3.94 7.80
CA CYS A 62 -2.10 3.52 6.50
C CYS A 62 -3.10 2.58 5.82
N VAL A 63 -2.94 2.45 4.52
CA VAL A 63 -3.79 1.61 3.68
C VAL A 63 -2.92 0.85 2.69
N GLN A 64 -3.10 -0.46 2.65
CA GLN A 64 -2.49 -1.32 1.65
C GLN A 64 -3.47 -1.46 0.49
N VAL A 65 -2.98 -1.23 -0.73
CA VAL A 65 -3.75 -1.39 -1.95
C VAL A 65 -3.02 -2.31 -2.90
N HIS A 66 -3.74 -3.31 -3.42
CA HIS A 66 -3.25 -4.14 -4.51
C HIS A 66 -3.68 -3.52 -5.83
N LEU A 67 -2.75 -2.88 -6.52
CA LEU A 67 -2.98 -2.24 -7.81
C LEU A 67 -3.09 -3.30 -8.90
N THR A 68 -4.00 -3.09 -9.85
CA THR A 68 -4.20 -4.03 -10.96
C THR A 68 -3.44 -3.62 -12.23
N TRP A 69 -2.94 -2.38 -12.25
CA TRP A 69 -2.32 -1.69 -13.40
C TRP A 69 -3.22 -1.69 -14.64
N ARG A 70 -4.51 -1.87 -14.45
CA ARG A 70 -5.48 -1.78 -15.54
C ARG A 70 -5.69 -0.31 -15.83
N MET A 71 -5.34 0.10 -17.04
CA MET A 71 -5.46 1.49 -17.51
C MET A 71 -6.93 1.96 -17.68
N ASP A 72 -7.89 1.33 -16.99
CA ASP A 72 -9.33 1.58 -17.10
C ASP A 72 -10.00 1.56 -15.72
N LYS A 73 -11.10 2.31 -15.57
CA LYS A 73 -11.81 2.38 -14.28
C LYS A 73 -12.49 1.04 -14.01
N GLU A 74 -12.18 0.45 -12.85
CA GLU A 74 -12.88 -0.77 -12.43
C GLU A 74 -14.35 -0.44 -12.11
N ILE A 75 -15.27 -1.16 -12.75
CA ILE A 75 -16.72 -0.97 -12.60
C ILE A 75 -17.18 -1.41 -11.20
N ASP A 76 -16.44 -2.36 -10.60
CA ASP A 76 -16.72 -2.89 -9.29
C ASP A 76 -16.05 -2.02 -8.21
N SER A 77 -16.86 -1.55 -7.25
CA SER A 77 -16.38 -0.72 -6.14
C SER A 77 -15.49 -1.47 -5.14
N SER A 78 -15.36 -2.80 -5.28
CA SER A 78 -14.46 -3.65 -4.52
C SER A 78 -13.01 -3.62 -5.03
N TRP A 79 -12.77 -2.97 -6.17
CA TRP A 79 -11.45 -2.79 -6.76
C TRP A 79 -11.06 -1.30 -6.80
N PRO A 80 -9.76 -0.98 -6.60
CA PRO A 80 -8.67 -1.90 -6.24
C PRO A 80 -8.83 -2.48 -4.82
N LYS A 81 -8.32 -3.69 -4.59
CA LYS A 81 -8.45 -4.35 -3.28
C LYS A 81 -7.70 -3.53 -2.24
N THR A 82 -8.45 -3.08 -1.24
CA THR A 82 -7.97 -2.11 -0.26
C THR A 82 -8.14 -2.66 1.15
N ARG A 83 -7.11 -2.53 1.99
CA ARG A 83 -7.17 -2.85 3.41
C ARG A 83 -6.61 -1.69 4.24
N GLU A 84 -7.47 -1.11 5.06
CA GLU A 84 -7.13 0.00 5.95
C GLU A 84 -6.62 -0.52 7.29
N TYR A 85 -5.66 0.20 7.87
CA TYR A 85 -5.09 -0.07 9.18
C TYR A 85 -5.12 1.22 10.01
N ASN A 86 -5.52 1.08 11.28
CA ASN A 86 -5.64 2.23 12.18
C ASN A 86 -4.29 2.72 12.70
N SER A 87 -3.27 1.86 12.68
CA SER A 87 -1.89 2.23 12.98
C SER A 87 -0.91 1.53 12.03
N PHE A 88 0.21 2.20 11.72
CA PHE A 88 1.34 1.56 11.03
C PHE A 88 1.84 0.31 11.76
N ASN A 89 1.78 0.32 13.10
CA ASN A 89 2.18 -0.84 13.90
C ASN A 89 1.26 -2.06 13.69
N ASP A 90 -0.03 -1.85 13.44
CA ASP A 90 -0.96 -2.94 13.16
C ASP A 90 -0.63 -3.56 11.80
N TRP A 91 -0.44 -2.71 10.78
CA TRP A 91 0.03 -3.15 9.48
C TRP A 91 1.35 -3.91 9.56
N PHE A 92 2.32 -3.39 10.31
CA PHE A 92 3.62 -4.03 10.50
C PHE A 92 3.49 -5.46 11.06
N LYS A 93 2.65 -5.64 12.09
CA LYS A 93 2.48 -6.94 12.75
C LYS A 93 1.66 -7.92 11.92
N GLU A 94 0.62 -7.44 11.25
CA GLU A 94 -0.33 -8.28 10.50
C GLU A 94 0.11 -8.59 9.08
N VAL A 95 0.99 -7.76 8.49
CA VAL A 95 1.42 -7.90 7.10
C VAL A 95 2.93 -8.08 7.04
N MET A 96 3.67 -7.05 7.43
CA MET A 96 5.11 -6.97 7.12
C MET A 96 5.92 -8.12 7.74
N LEU A 97 5.64 -8.48 8.99
CA LEU A 97 6.30 -9.61 9.66
C LEU A 97 5.96 -10.97 9.03
N ILE A 98 4.71 -11.13 8.56
CA ILE A 98 4.25 -12.38 7.95
C ILE A 98 4.85 -12.50 6.55
N ASP A 99 4.73 -11.45 5.74
CA ASP A 99 5.28 -11.38 4.39
C ASP A 99 6.79 -11.59 4.37
N ASN A 100 7.52 -10.99 5.32
CA ASN A 100 8.97 -11.18 5.44
C ASN A 100 9.32 -12.63 5.75
N LYS A 101 8.59 -13.26 6.69
CA LYS A 101 8.81 -14.66 7.01
C LYS A 101 8.51 -15.56 5.80
N GLU A 102 7.42 -15.31 5.09
CA GLU A 102 7.05 -16.07 3.88
C GLU A 102 8.05 -15.89 2.74
N TYR A 103 8.74 -14.76 2.66
CA TYR A 103 9.75 -14.48 1.63
C TYR A 103 11.10 -15.13 1.91
N GLU A 104 11.44 -15.35 3.19
CA GLU A 104 12.69 -16.01 3.61
C GLU A 104 12.63 -17.55 3.57
N GLU A 105 11.44 -18.16 3.47
CA GLU A 105 11.21 -19.61 3.38
C GLU A 105 11.25 -20.15 1.93
#